data_AF-A0A8U0QB96-F1
#
_entry.id   AF-A0A8U0QB96-F1
#
_cell.length_a   1.000
_cell.length_b   1.000
_cell.length_c   1.000
_cell.angle_alpha   90.00
_cell.angle_beta   90.00
_cell.angle_gamma   90.00
#
_symmetry.space_group_name_H-M   'P 1'
#
loop_
_entity.id
_entity.type
_entity.pdbx_description
1 polymer ?
#
loop_
_entity_poly.entity_id
_entity_poly.type
_entity_poly.pdbx_seq_one_letter_code
_entity_poly.pdbx_strand_id
1 'polypeptide(L)'
;MHPGVESMKDHLLRDRGRPEIPDSWVNHQGIAIVCGSIEECWDHDPEARLTAQCVAERFSEIEDEMEKLSSRSSSDEKIPAEEQKIPTTPGEERQMIAEQIEEGKVAAESSVSDEK
;
A
#
# COMPACT_ATOMS: atom_id res chain seq x y z
N MET A 1 0.82 -6.40 29.30
CA MET A 1 0.31 -7.50 30.15
C MET A 1 0.21 -8.72 29.26
N HIS A 2 1.01 -9.77 29.49
CA HIS A 2 0.92 -11.00 28.70
C HIS A 2 -0.10 -11.92 29.36
N PRO A 3 -1.06 -12.50 28.61
CA PRO A 3 -1.94 -13.50 29.18
C PRO A 3 -1.09 -14.66 29.70
N GLY A 4 -1.27 -15.02 30.97
CA GLY A 4 -0.68 -16.24 31.51
C GLY A 4 -1.18 -17.45 30.74
N VAL A 5 -0.42 -18.55 30.76
CA VAL A 5 -0.74 -19.79 30.02
C VAL A 5 -2.16 -20.31 30.26
N GLU A 6 -2.70 -20.09 31.45
CA GLU A 6 -4.05 -20.49 31.83
C GLU A 6 -5.13 -19.65 31.14
N SER A 7 -4.90 -18.34 30.99
CA SER A 7 -5.83 -17.45 30.28
C SER A 7 -5.85 -17.74 28.77
N MET A 8 -4.71 -18.10 28.16
CA MET A 8 -4.67 -18.51 26.75
C MET A 8 -5.42 -19.82 26.51
N LYS A 9 -5.30 -20.78 27.43
CA LYS A 9 -5.98 -22.07 27.33
C LYS A 9 -7.50 -21.90 27.30
N ASP A 10 -8.04 -21.06 28.17
CA ASP A 10 -9.48 -20.81 28.22
C ASP A 10 -9.98 -20.22 26.89
N HIS A 11 -9.29 -19.18 26.40
CA HIS A 11 -9.65 -18.49 25.17
C HIS A 11 -9.56 -19.38 23.92
N LEU A 12 -8.53 -20.21 23.82
CA LEU A 12 -8.31 -21.08 22.65
C LEU A 12 -9.17 -22.35 22.67
N LEU A 13 -9.45 -22.91 23.86
CA LEU A 13 -10.14 -24.19 24.00
C LEU A 13 -11.64 -24.05 24.19
N ARG A 14 -12.10 -23.08 25.00
CA ARG A 14 -13.53 -22.85 25.23
C ARG A 14 -14.12 -21.89 24.21
N ASP A 15 -13.55 -20.69 24.08
CA ASP A 15 -14.06 -19.66 23.19
C ASP A 15 -13.63 -19.86 21.74
N ARG A 16 -12.74 -20.83 21.49
CA ARG A 16 -12.18 -21.13 20.16
C ARG A 16 -11.59 -19.90 19.49
N GLY A 17 -11.09 -18.96 20.30
CA GLY A 17 -10.58 -17.67 19.86
C GLY A 17 -9.57 -17.87 18.73
N ARG A 18 -9.87 -17.26 17.60
CA ARG A 18 -8.92 -17.03 16.50
C ARG A 18 -8.79 -15.52 16.33
N PRO A 19 -7.62 -15.01 15.96
CA PRO A 19 -7.51 -13.61 15.62
C PRO A 19 -8.43 -13.31 14.43
N GLU A 20 -9.16 -12.20 14.52
CA GLU A 20 -10.01 -11.74 13.43
C GLU A 20 -9.15 -11.37 12.21
N ILE A 21 -9.55 -11.89 11.05
CA ILE A 21 -8.96 -11.47 9.78
C ILE A 21 -9.75 -10.24 9.32
N PRO A 22 -9.10 -9.07 9.15
CA PRO A 22 -9.81 -7.86 8.75
C PRO A 22 -10.51 -8.02 7.40
N ASP A 23 -11.73 -7.50 7.25
CA ASP A 23 -12.48 -7.51 5.98
C ASP A 23 -11.68 -6.91 4.82
N SER A 24 -10.83 -5.92 5.11
CA SER A 24 -9.95 -5.30 4.11
C SER A 24 -8.99 -6.30 3.45
N TRP A 25 -8.60 -7.38 4.15
CA TRP A 25 -7.70 -8.41 3.61
C TRP A 25 -8.48 -9.42 2.79
N VAL A 26 -9.65 -9.83 3.28
CA VAL A 26 -10.56 -10.74 2.57
C VAL A 26 -11.03 -10.13 1.25
N ASN A 27 -11.27 -8.82 1.22
CA ASN A 27 -11.77 -8.12 0.03
C ASN A 27 -10.65 -7.82 -1.00
N HIS A 28 -9.37 -8.01 -0.64
CA HIS A 28 -8.27 -7.83 -1.57
C HIS A 28 -7.97 -9.13 -2.30
N GLN A 29 -8.18 -9.17 -3.62
CA GLN A 29 -8.03 -10.37 -4.45
C GLN A 29 -6.69 -11.11 -4.25
N GLY A 30 -5.58 -10.37 -4.09
CA GLY A 30 -4.26 -10.96 -3.90
C GLY A 30 -3.99 -11.52 -2.50
N ILE A 31 -4.83 -11.20 -1.51
CA ILE A 31 -4.66 -11.59 -0.10
C ILE A 31 -5.77 -12.57 0.34
N ALA A 32 -6.92 -12.59 -0.33
CA ALA A 32 -8.04 -13.48 -0.02
C ALA A 32 -7.65 -14.95 0.07
N ILE A 33 -6.75 -15.43 -0.80
CA ILE A 33 -6.25 -16.82 -0.79
C ILE A 33 -5.41 -17.09 0.47
N VAL A 34 -4.62 -16.11 0.91
CA VAL A 34 -3.87 -16.17 2.16
C VAL A 34 -4.81 -16.22 3.35
N CYS A 35 -5.88 -15.40 3.35
CA CYS A 35 -6.90 -15.43 4.39
C CYS A 35 -7.56 -16.81 4.52
N GLY A 36 -8.01 -17.39 3.41
CA GLY A 36 -8.59 -18.74 3.42
C GLY A 36 -7.60 -19.80 3.92
N SER A 37 -6.33 -19.73 3.47
CA SER A 37 -5.28 -20.65 3.91
C SER A 37 -5.00 -20.54 5.42
N ILE A 38 -5.02 -19.32 5.98
CA ILE A 38 -4.89 -19.09 7.43
C ILE A 38 -6.05 -19.75 8.19
N GLU A 39 -7.28 -19.61 7.67
CA GLU A 39 -8.46 -20.19 8.30
C GLU A 39 -8.44 -21.72 8.33
N GLU A 40 -8.05 -22.34 7.23
CA GLU A 40 -7.89 -23.80 7.14
C GLU A 40 -6.73 -24.31 8.03
N CYS A 41 -5.66 -23.52 8.22
CA CYS A 41 -4.54 -23.92 9.07
C CYS A 41 -4.91 -24.03 10.55
N TRP A 42 -5.87 -23.22 11.01
CA TRP A 42 -6.30 -23.20 12.40
C TRP A 42 -7.66 -23.85 12.62
N ASP A 43 -8.08 -24.70 11.67
CA ASP A 43 -9.36 -25.39 11.71
C ASP A 43 -9.57 -26.14 13.03
N HIS A 44 -10.83 -26.23 13.43
CA HIS A 44 -11.20 -26.94 14.64
C HIS A 44 -10.90 -28.43 14.52
N ASP A 45 -11.19 -29.00 13.35
CA ASP A 45 -10.89 -30.38 13.05
C ASP A 45 -9.41 -30.52 12.68
N PRO A 46 -8.62 -31.30 13.45
CA PRO A 46 -7.20 -31.43 13.20
C PRO A 46 -6.89 -32.15 11.88
N GLU A 47 -7.78 -32.99 11.37
CA GLU A 47 -7.59 -33.70 10.10
C GLU A 47 -7.91 -32.82 8.89
N ALA A 48 -8.79 -31.82 9.05
CA ALA A 48 -9.06 -30.79 8.06
C ALA A 48 -7.94 -29.75 7.92
N ARG A 49 -7.01 -29.67 8.90
CA ARG A 49 -5.92 -28.71 8.83
C ARG A 49 -4.97 -29.01 7.68
N LEU A 50 -4.56 -27.95 7.00
CA LEU A 50 -3.57 -28.05 5.94
C LEU A 50 -2.25 -28.59 6.48
N THR A 51 -1.61 -29.42 5.65
CA THR A 51 -0.21 -29.79 5.87
C THR A 51 0.70 -28.62 5.51
N ALA A 52 1.90 -28.59 6.09
CA ALA A 52 2.89 -27.56 5.75
C ALA A 52 3.20 -27.52 4.24
N GLN A 53 3.20 -28.69 3.58
CA GLN A 53 3.39 -28.78 2.14
C GLN A 53 2.22 -28.14 1.39
N CYS A 54 0.98 -28.47 1.75
CA CYS A 54 -0.19 -27.91 1.09
C CYS A 54 -0.24 -26.37 1.20
N VAL A 55 0.16 -25.83 2.35
CA VAL A 55 0.31 -24.38 2.52
C VAL A 55 1.36 -23.84 1.56
N ALA A 56 2.56 -24.42 1.54
CA ALA A 56 3.64 -23.97 0.64
C ALA A 56 3.22 -23.97 -0.83
N GLU A 57 2.52 -25.02 -1.28
CA GLU A 57 1.99 -25.12 -2.64
C GLU A 57 1.06 -23.94 -2.98
N ARG A 58 0.14 -23.60 -2.07
CA ARG A 58 -0.77 -22.45 -2.27
C ARG A 58 -0.05 -21.11 -2.34
N PHE A 59 1.01 -20.91 -1.55
CA PHE A 59 1.78 -19.68 -1.63
C PHE A 59 2.56 -19.57 -2.95
N SER A 60 3.13 -20.68 -3.43
CA SER A 60 3.78 -20.71 -4.74
C SER A 60 2.80 -20.40 -5.88
N GLU A 61 1.57 -20.94 -5.84
CA GLU A 61 0.52 -20.60 -6.80
C GLU A 61 0.21 -19.09 -6.83
N ILE A 62 0.21 -18.43 -5.67
CA ILE A 62 0.00 -16.98 -5.58
C ILE A 62 1.16 -16.23 -6.24
N GLU A 63 2.40 -16.64 -6.00
CA GLU A 63 3.60 -16.04 -6.62
C GLU A 63 3.53 -16.14 -8.15
N ASP A 64 3.22 -17.32 -8.68
CA ASP A 64 3.06 -17.56 -10.11
C ASP A 64 1.95 -16.68 -10.73
N GLU A 65 0.80 -16.55 -10.06
CA GLU A 65 -0.31 -15.71 -10.54
C GLU A 65 0.07 -14.22 -10.54
N MET A 66 0.82 -13.77 -9.53
CA MET A 66 1.32 -12.39 -9.47
C MET A 66 2.30 -12.09 -10.62
N GLU A 67 3.17 -13.03 -10.98
CA GLU A 67 4.09 -12.88 -12.12
C GLU A 67 3.35 -12.78 -13.47
N LYS A 68 2.29 -13.58 -13.65
CA LYS A 68 1.45 -13.54 -14.86
C LYS A 68 0.71 -12.21 -15.01
N LEU A 69 0.19 -11.66 -13.91
CA LEU A 69 -0.48 -10.37 -13.89
C LEU A 69 0.50 -9.22 -14.15
N SER A 70 1.70 -9.30 -13.56
CA SER A 70 2.80 -8.35 -13.82
C SER A 70 3.18 -8.32 -15.31
N SER A 71 3.29 -9.49 -15.94
CA SER A 71 3.65 -9.64 -17.35
C SER A 71 2.64 -9.02 -18.33
N ARG A 72 1.36 -8.88 -17.93
CA ARG A 72 0.32 -8.22 -18.74
C ARG A 72 0.29 -6.70 -18.55
N SER A 73 0.99 -6.17 -17.54
CA SER A 73 1.08 -4.74 -17.27
C SER A 73 2.20 -4.03 -18.04
N SER A 74 2.96 -4.74 -18.87
CA SER A 74 3.95 -4.15 -19.80
C SER A 74 3.36 -4.09 -21.20
N SER A 75 2.34 -3.25 -21.40
CA SER A 75 2.13 -2.68 -22.73
C SER A 75 3.05 -1.47 -22.84
N ASP A 76 4.19 -1.70 -23.49
CA ASP A 76 4.92 -0.69 -24.23
C ASP A 76 3.94 -0.03 -25.21
N GLU A 77 3.26 1.04 -24.78
CA GLU A 77 2.56 1.92 -25.70
C GLU A 77 3.65 2.66 -26.47
N LYS A 78 4.14 2.00 -27.52
CA LYS A 78 4.98 2.58 -28.55
C LYS A 78 4.20 3.72 -29.19
N ILE A 79 4.38 4.93 -28.67
CA ILE A 79 4.08 6.16 -29.40
C ILE A 79 4.92 6.06 -30.69
N PRO A 80 4.31 5.97 -31.88
CA PRO A 80 5.09 5.95 -33.11
C PRO A 80 5.89 7.26 -33.19
N ALA A 81 7.19 7.12 -33.37
CA ALA A 81 8.10 8.22 -33.65
C ALA A 81 7.71 8.84 -35.00
N GLU A 82 6.79 9.79 -34.99
CA GLU A 82 6.67 10.78 -36.05
C GLU A 82 7.57 11.95 -35.67
N GLU A 83 8.63 12.12 -36.45
CA GLU A 83 9.54 13.25 -36.41
C GLU A 83 8.76 14.54 -36.70
N GLN A 84 8.27 15.19 -35.64
CA GLN A 84 7.84 16.58 -35.69
C GLN A 84 8.85 17.43 -34.90
N LYS A 85 9.71 18.06 -35.69
CA LYS A 85 10.69 19.10 -35.36
C LYS A 85 10.23 20.02 -34.23
N ILE A 86 10.68 19.76 -33.01
CA ILE A 86 10.55 20.66 -31.85
C ILE A 86 11.51 21.87 -32.02
N PRO A 87 11.03 23.13 -32.02
CA PRO A 87 11.87 24.27 -31.72
C PRO A 87 12.21 24.25 -30.22
N THR A 88 13.49 24.14 -29.92
CA THR A 88 14.05 24.35 -28.59
C THR A 88 14.00 25.84 -28.23
N THR A 89 13.22 26.23 -27.23
CA THR A 89 13.47 27.47 -26.45
C THR A 89 13.06 27.27 -24.99
N PRO A 90 14.01 27.30 -24.03
CA PRO A 90 13.72 27.39 -22.61
C PRO A 90 13.54 28.87 -22.24
N GLY A 91 12.33 29.31 -21.88
CA GLY A 91 12.14 30.76 -21.69
C GLY A 91 10.89 31.31 -21.01
N GLU A 92 9.82 30.55 -20.72
CA GLU A 92 8.55 31.21 -20.35
C GLU A 92 7.93 30.79 -19.00
N GLU A 93 8.35 29.70 -18.36
CA GLU A 93 7.79 29.33 -17.03
C GLU A 93 8.36 30.14 -15.85
N ARG A 94 9.45 30.89 -16.04
CA ARG A 94 10.01 31.75 -14.98
C ARG A 94 9.29 33.09 -14.81
N GLN A 95 8.45 33.49 -15.77
CA GLN A 95 7.85 34.83 -15.76
C GLN A 95 6.62 34.91 -14.82
N MET A 96 5.93 33.79 -14.57
CA MET A 96 4.65 33.79 -13.85
C MET A 96 4.82 33.87 -12.33
N ILE A 97 5.95 33.38 -11.80
CA ILE A 97 6.22 33.32 -10.35
C ILE A 97 6.85 34.60 -9.80
N ALA A 98 7.54 35.38 -10.64
CA ALA A 98 8.23 36.59 -10.19
C ALA A 98 7.25 37.75 -9.97
N GLU A 99 6.21 37.85 -10.79
CA GLU A 99 5.20 38.92 -10.69
C GLU A 99 4.31 38.76 -9.43
N GLN A 100 4.01 37.52 -9.03
CA GLN A 100 3.19 37.24 -7.84
C GLN A 100 3.91 37.54 -6.51
N ILE A 101 5.24 37.63 -6.50
CA ILE A 101 6.01 37.94 -5.28
C ILE A 101 6.12 39.46 -5.09
N GLU A 102 5.96 40.27 -6.13
CA GLU A 102 6.10 41.73 -6.05
C GLU A 102 4.84 42.43 -5.49
N GLU A 103 3.63 41.89 -5.73
CA GLU A 103 2.39 42.48 -5.19
C GLU A 103 2.19 42.27 -3.67
N GLY A 104 3.02 41.45 -3.02
CA GLY A 104 2.88 41.12 -1.59
C GLY A 104 3.64 42.03 -0.61
N LYS A 105 4.42 43.01 -1.08
CA LYS A 105 5.32 43.80 -0.19
C LYS A 105 5.22 45.31 -0.42
N VAL A 106 4.03 45.88 -0.28
CA VAL A 106 3.87 47.31 -0.01
C VAL A 106 2.80 47.52 1.07
N ALA A 107 3.12 48.40 2.03
CA ALA A 107 2.38 48.82 3.22
C ALA A 107 2.42 47.81 4.40
N ALA A 108 3.02 48.11 5.56
CA ALA A 108 3.20 49.39 6.22
C ALA A 108 4.61 49.54 6.81
N GLU A 109 5.28 50.58 6.34
CA GLU A 109 6.33 51.30 7.05
C GLU A 109 5.73 52.20 8.16
N SER A 110 6.59 52.60 9.10
CA SER A 110 6.41 53.59 10.18
C SER A 110 5.94 53.00 11.52
N SER A 111 6.63 53.15 12.66
CA SER A 111 7.70 54.08 13.01
C SER A 111 8.60 53.58 14.14
N VAL A 112 9.80 54.14 14.10
CA VAL A 112 10.97 54.13 15.00
C VAL A 112 10.67 54.51 16.47
N SER A 113 11.39 53.96 17.46
CA SER A 113 12.30 54.64 18.43
C SER A 113 11.89 54.19 19.85
N ASP A 114 12.69 54.04 20.91
CA ASP A 114 14.08 54.37 21.25
C ASP A 114 14.42 53.65 22.59
N GLU A 115 15.70 53.34 22.79
CA GLU A 115 16.52 53.33 24.02
C GLU A 115 15.89 53.28 25.45
N LYS A 116 16.22 52.24 26.23
CA LYS A 116 17.09 52.30 27.45
C LYS A 116 17.15 50.97 28.21
#